data_AF-A0A4Q6B2R5-F1
#
_entry.id   AF-A0A4Q6B2R5-F1
#
_cell.length_a   1.000
_cell.length_b   1.000
_cell.length_c   1.000
_cell.angle_alpha   90.00
_cell.angle_beta   90.00
_cell.angle_gamma   90.00
#
_symmetry.space_group_name_H-M   'P 1'
#
loop_
_entity.id
_entity.type
_entity.pdbx_description
1 polymer ?
#
loop_
_entity_poly.entity_id
_entity_poly.type
_entity_poly.pdbx_seq_one_letter_code
_entity_poly.pdbx_strand_id
1 'polypeptide(L)'
;LMVRERLTGQAPPAIADAGLSLVRDWIEEKAGKDLDALELAFDDQATFARLVHRLLEDLELTEGEQAPEVDPETGEDDDGEDQDEGQDQEDESEDSEGSGDSDQEMRSEQSDGGDDDGEQRQLDDDSSADSESELGEDGEEGMMPVRPNRPLSDLPPSFDYHPYTTQYDEEISATELCDEEELTRLRAYLDQQLVHLQGAVTKLANRLQRRLMAQQNRSWDFDQEEGLLDAARLARVVINPAHSLSYKIERDIDFRDTVVTLLIDNSGSMRGRPISIAAICADILARTLERCDVKTEILGFTTRAWKGGQSREAWLAAGRPAAPGRLNDLRHILY
;
A
#
# COMPACT_ATOMS: atom_id res chain seq x y z
N LEU A 1 1.47 -28.13 -16.17
CA LEU A 1 2.41 -29.28 -16.33
C LEU A 1 2.39 -29.83 -17.76
N MET A 2 1.22 -30.10 -18.36
CA MET A 2 1.13 -30.51 -19.78
C MET A 2 1.71 -29.49 -20.75
N VAL A 3 1.47 -28.19 -20.56
CA VAL A 3 2.13 -27.12 -21.36
C VAL A 3 3.65 -27.23 -21.28
N ARG A 4 4.22 -27.42 -20.09
CA ARG A 4 5.68 -27.61 -19.92
C ARG A 4 6.17 -28.88 -20.62
N GLU A 5 5.44 -29.99 -20.48
CA GLU A 5 5.77 -31.26 -21.15
C GLU A 5 5.80 -31.09 -22.68
N ARG A 6 4.81 -30.40 -23.27
CA ARG A 6 4.74 -30.13 -24.71
C ARG A 6 5.86 -29.18 -25.18
N LEU A 7 6.11 -28.08 -24.46
CA LEU A 7 7.12 -27.09 -24.85
C LEU A 7 8.57 -27.53 -24.62
N THR A 8 8.82 -28.41 -23.65
CA THR A 8 10.20 -28.80 -23.26
C THR A 8 10.52 -30.26 -23.53
N GLY A 9 9.54 -31.09 -23.86
CA GLY A 9 9.67 -32.54 -24.01
C GLY A 9 9.99 -33.28 -22.71
N GLN A 10 10.03 -32.59 -21.56
CA GLN A 10 10.35 -33.19 -20.27
C GLN A 10 9.11 -33.80 -19.62
N ALA A 11 9.22 -35.06 -19.20
CA ALA A 11 8.18 -35.74 -18.45
C ALA A 11 7.83 -34.99 -17.15
N PRO A 12 6.56 -35.04 -16.70
CA PRO A 12 6.15 -34.43 -15.45
C PRO A 12 6.89 -35.06 -14.24
N PRO A 13 7.07 -34.32 -13.13
CA PRO A 13 7.67 -34.87 -11.91
C PRO A 13 6.89 -36.09 -11.40
N ALA A 14 7.60 -37.11 -10.89
CA ALA A 14 7.00 -38.38 -10.45
C ALA A 14 5.85 -38.24 -9.43
N ILE A 15 5.87 -37.18 -8.62
CA ILE A 15 4.80 -36.89 -7.64
C ILE A 15 3.49 -36.42 -8.30
N ALA A 16 3.56 -35.84 -9.49
CA ALA A 16 2.42 -35.28 -10.20
C ALA A 16 1.85 -36.21 -11.28
N ASP A 17 2.56 -37.30 -11.62
CA ASP A 17 2.22 -38.18 -12.74
C ASP A 17 0.86 -38.89 -12.55
N ALA A 18 0.60 -39.39 -11.34
CA ALA A 18 -0.67 -40.05 -10.99
C ALA A 18 -1.87 -39.10 -11.07
N GLY A 19 -1.71 -37.85 -10.59
CA GLY A 19 -2.76 -36.83 -10.66
C GLY A 19 -2.99 -36.32 -12.08
N LEU A 20 -1.91 -36.14 -12.85
CA LEU A 20 -1.98 -35.67 -14.22
C LEU A 20 -2.66 -36.71 -15.14
N SER A 21 -2.39 -38.00 -14.92
CA SER A 21 -2.98 -39.09 -15.71
C SER A 21 -4.52 -39.13 -15.62
N LEU A 22 -5.12 -38.65 -14.53
CA LEU A 22 -6.58 -38.63 -14.36
C LEU A 22 -7.28 -37.55 -15.19
N VAL A 23 -6.57 -36.46 -15.51
CA VAL A 23 -7.11 -35.30 -16.21
C VAL A 23 -6.55 -35.12 -17.61
N ARG A 24 -5.49 -35.87 -17.95
CA ARG A 24 -4.78 -35.76 -19.24
C ARG A 24 -5.72 -35.96 -20.42
N ASP A 25 -6.51 -37.03 -20.42
CA ASP A 25 -7.41 -37.34 -21.54
C ASP A 25 -8.47 -36.26 -21.77
N TRP A 26 -9.00 -35.69 -20.67
CA TRP A 26 -9.96 -34.59 -20.71
C TRP A 26 -9.34 -33.29 -21.26
N ILE A 27 -8.12 -32.95 -20.82
CA ILE A 27 -7.40 -31.77 -21.30
C ILE A 27 -7.01 -31.93 -22.78
N GLU A 28 -6.59 -33.12 -23.21
CA GLU A 28 -6.28 -33.40 -24.61
C GLU A 28 -7.52 -33.34 -25.51
N GLU A 29 -8.67 -33.82 -25.03
CA GLU A 29 -9.94 -33.74 -25.76
C GLU A 29 -10.41 -32.30 -25.97
N LYS A 30 -10.30 -31.46 -24.93
CA LYS A 30 -10.82 -30.09 -24.93
C LYS A 30 -9.84 -29.08 -25.53
N ALA A 31 -8.56 -29.17 -25.20
CA ALA A 31 -7.56 -28.13 -25.48
C ALA A 31 -6.30 -28.64 -26.20
N GLY A 32 -6.28 -29.87 -26.70
CA GLY A 32 -5.10 -30.46 -27.35
C GLY A 32 -4.57 -29.65 -28.55
N LYS A 33 -5.49 -29.10 -29.37
CA LYS A 33 -5.12 -28.28 -30.55
C LYS A 33 -4.47 -26.95 -30.16
N ASP A 34 -4.96 -26.33 -29.10
CA ASP A 34 -4.41 -25.06 -28.60
C ASP A 34 -3.07 -25.29 -27.91
N LEU A 35 -2.90 -26.44 -27.23
CA LEU A 35 -1.60 -26.86 -26.70
C LEU A 35 -0.55 -27.04 -27.80
N ASP A 36 -0.92 -27.60 -28.96
CA ASP A 36 -0.03 -27.72 -30.11
C ASP A 36 0.29 -26.35 -30.73
N ALA A 37 -0.70 -25.44 -30.77
CA ALA A 37 -0.52 -24.09 -31.30
C ALA A 37 0.42 -23.23 -30.44
N LEU A 38 0.49 -23.48 -29.12
CA LEU A 38 1.41 -22.79 -28.22
C LEU A 38 2.89 -23.04 -28.54
N GLU A 39 3.22 -24.20 -29.11
CA GLU A 39 4.60 -24.50 -29.54
C GLU A 39 5.06 -23.57 -30.67
N LEU A 40 4.16 -23.24 -31.59
CA LEU A 40 4.43 -22.37 -32.73
C LEU A 40 4.50 -20.88 -32.36
N ALA A 41 3.92 -20.49 -31.22
CA ALA A 41 3.85 -19.11 -30.75
C ALA A 41 4.86 -18.79 -29.64
N PHE A 42 5.84 -19.67 -29.39
CA PHE A 42 6.80 -19.52 -28.28
C PHE A 42 7.58 -18.19 -28.31
N ASP A 43 7.91 -17.69 -29.49
CA ASP A 43 8.70 -16.46 -29.68
C ASP A 43 7.87 -15.17 -29.76
N ASP A 44 6.53 -15.27 -29.79
CA ASP A 44 5.62 -14.12 -29.84
C ASP A 44 4.71 -14.10 -28.59
N GLN A 45 5.15 -13.34 -27.60
CA GLN A 45 4.46 -13.19 -26.30
C GLN A 45 2.99 -12.78 -26.43
N ALA A 46 2.64 -11.92 -27.40
CA ALA A 46 1.26 -11.44 -27.54
C ALA A 46 0.34 -12.50 -28.15
N THR A 47 0.86 -13.28 -29.10
CA THR A 47 0.13 -14.41 -29.67
C THR A 47 0.04 -15.57 -28.69
N PHE A 48 1.12 -15.84 -27.94
CA PHE A 48 1.13 -16.83 -26.86
C PHE A 48 0.08 -16.52 -25.79
N ALA A 49 0.00 -15.27 -25.32
CA ALA A 49 -1.00 -14.86 -24.33
C ALA A 49 -2.43 -15.09 -24.81
N ARG A 50 -2.76 -14.72 -26.05
CA ARG A 50 -4.09 -14.95 -26.65
C ARG A 50 -4.44 -16.43 -26.74
N LEU A 51 -3.49 -17.27 -27.13
CA LEU A 51 -3.69 -18.72 -27.20
C LEU A 51 -3.88 -19.35 -25.81
N VAL A 52 -3.18 -18.86 -24.78
CA VAL A 52 -3.39 -19.30 -23.40
C VAL A 52 -4.79 -18.90 -22.91
N HIS A 53 -5.25 -17.69 -23.21
CA HIS A 53 -6.61 -17.26 -22.86
C HIS A 53 -7.67 -18.14 -23.52
N ARG A 54 -7.53 -18.41 -24.82
CA ARG A 54 -8.42 -19.33 -25.55
C ARG A 54 -8.40 -20.75 -24.98
N LEU A 55 -7.21 -21.26 -24.62
CA LEU A 55 -7.07 -22.57 -23.97
C LEU A 55 -7.80 -22.62 -22.62
N LEU A 56 -7.81 -21.53 -21.85
CA LEU A 56 -8.55 -21.47 -20.58
C LEU A 56 -10.06 -21.39 -20.80
N GLU A 57 -10.52 -20.75 -21.87
CA GLU A 57 -11.94 -20.75 -22.29
C GLU A 57 -12.39 -22.15 -22.74
N ASP A 58 -11.58 -22.85 -23.55
CA ASP A 58 -11.87 -24.21 -24.01
C ASP A 58 -11.90 -25.24 -22.87
N LEU A 59 -11.17 -24.97 -21.79
CA LEU A 59 -11.21 -25.74 -20.53
C LEU A 59 -12.34 -25.30 -19.59
N GLU A 60 -13.19 -24.35 -19.99
CA GLU A 60 -14.30 -23.80 -19.20
C GLU A 60 -13.82 -23.21 -17.85
N LEU A 61 -12.56 -22.78 -17.76
CA LEU A 61 -11.95 -22.22 -16.56
C LEU A 61 -12.10 -20.69 -16.50
N THR A 62 -12.43 -20.06 -17.63
CA THR A 62 -12.73 -18.65 -17.76
C THR A 62 -13.98 -18.46 -18.59
N GLU A 63 -14.90 -17.60 -18.15
CA GLU A 63 -16.00 -17.14 -18.99
C GLU A 63 -15.38 -16.33 -20.14
N GLY A 64 -15.62 -16.77 -21.38
CA GLY A 64 -15.09 -16.07 -22.54
C GLY A 64 -15.55 -14.61 -22.57
N GLU A 65 -14.71 -13.73 -23.11
CA GLU A 65 -15.12 -12.34 -23.35
C GLU A 65 -16.42 -12.36 -24.16
N GLN A 66 -17.53 -11.98 -23.53
CA GLN A 66 -18.78 -11.73 -24.23
C GLN A 66 -18.52 -10.58 -25.19
N ALA A 67 -18.29 -10.92 -26.47
CA ALA A 67 -18.39 -9.95 -27.54
C ALA A 67 -19.83 -9.40 -27.47
N PRO A 68 -20.02 -8.07 -27.39
CA PRO A 68 -21.35 -7.50 -27.38
C PRO A 68 -22.05 -7.92 -28.70
N GLU A 69 -23.19 -8.59 -28.58
CA GLU A 69 -24.11 -8.80 -29.70
C GLU A 69 -24.49 -7.43 -30.26
N VAL A 70 -23.92 -7.08 -31.41
CA VAL A 70 -24.45 -5.99 -32.23
C VAL A 70 -25.61 -6.60 -33.01
N ASP A 71 -26.82 -6.25 -32.58
CA ASP A 71 -28.07 -6.51 -33.28
C ASP A 71 -28.00 -5.92 -34.70
N PRO A 72 -28.08 -6.74 -35.78
CA PRO A 72 -27.98 -6.26 -37.15
C PRO A 72 -29.37 -6.02 -37.73
N GLU A 73 -30.18 -5.15 -37.13
CA GLU A 73 -31.37 -4.59 -37.79
C GLU A 73 -31.53 -3.11 -37.49
N THR A 74 -30.87 -2.27 -38.29
CA THR A 74 -31.53 -1.21 -39.07
C THR A 74 -30.50 -0.56 -40.00
N GLY A 75 -30.70 -0.78 -41.30
CA GLY A 75 -29.85 -0.30 -42.37
C GLY A 75 -29.96 1.20 -42.62
N GLU A 76 -28.90 1.66 -43.27
CA GLU A 76 -28.61 2.99 -43.80
C GLU A 76 -29.69 3.55 -44.74
N ASP A 77 -29.71 4.89 -44.81
CA ASP A 77 -29.78 5.75 -46.01
C ASP A 77 -30.29 7.15 -45.55
N ASP A 78 -29.83 8.31 -46.00
CA ASP A 78 -28.79 8.74 -46.94
C ASP A 78 -28.75 10.29 -46.89
N ASP A 79 -27.57 10.83 -47.17
CA ASP A 79 -27.19 12.15 -47.71
C ASP A 79 -27.85 13.51 -47.35
N GLY A 80 -26.96 14.47 -47.06
CA GLY A 80 -26.74 15.63 -47.93
C GLY A 80 -27.40 16.97 -47.59
N GLU A 81 -26.62 17.95 -47.16
CA GLU A 81 -26.27 19.18 -47.94
C GLU A 81 -25.76 20.34 -47.05
N ASP A 82 -24.65 20.92 -47.50
CA ASP A 82 -24.10 22.22 -47.07
C ASP A 82 -25.06 23.39 -47.36
N GLN A 83 -25.15 24.36 -46.44
CA GLN A 83 -25.29 25.77 -46.80
C GLN A 83 -24.90 26.72 -45.66
N ASP A 84 -23.90 27.55 -45.98
CA ASP A 84 -23.51 28.80 -45.33
C ASP A 84 -24.54 29.90 -45.65
N GLU A 85 -24.89 30.73 -44.67
CA GLU A 85 -25.11 32.18 -44.82
C GLU A 85 -25.49 32.81 -43.46
N GLY A 86 -24.75 33.84 -43.06
CA GLY A 86 -25.02 34.61 -41.84
C GLY A 86 -26.06 35.72 -42.03
N GLN A 87 -26.62 36.20 -40.92
CA GLN A 87 -26.96 37.62 -40.72
C GLN A 87 -27.31 37.94 -39.27
N ASP A 88 -26.77 39.06 -38.82
CA ASP A 88 -27.05 39.79 -37.59
C ASP A 88 -28.53 40.13 -37.40
N GLN A 89 -28.95 40.19 -36.13
CA GLN A 89 -29.84 41.26 -35.65
C GLN A 89 -29.74 41.44 -34.13
N GLU A 90 -29.25 42.62 -33.76
CA GLU A 90 -29.42 43.28 -32.48
C GLU A 90 -30.91 43.61 -32.24
N ASP A 91 -31.31 43.65 -30.98
CA ASP A 91 -32.30 44.62 -30.49
C ASP A 91 -32.03 44.91 -29.00
N GLU A 92 -31.45 46.08 -28.73
CA GLU A 92 -31.65 46.84 -27.49
C GLU A 92 -33.10 47.39 -27.51
N SER A 93 -33.81 47.57 -26.40
CA SER A 93 -33.81 48.83 -25.64
C SER A 93 -34.63 48.71 -24.35
N GLU A 94 -34.07 49.25 -23.25
CA GLU A 94 -34.64 50.24 -22.30
C GLU A 94 -36.08 50.04 -21.77
N ASP A 95 -36.49 50.36 -20.55
CA ASP A 95 -35.90 50.90 -19.33
C ASP A 95 -37.06 50.88 -18.31
N SER A 96 -36.78 50.63 -17.04
CA SER A 96 -37.36 51.47 -16.00
C SER A 96 -36.65 51.28 -14.67
N GLU A 97 -36.03 52.38 -14.29
CA GLU A 97 -35.31 52.70 -13.07
C GLU A 97 -36.08 52.41 -11.78
N GLY A 98 -35.33 52.35 -10.67
CA GLY A 98 -35.88 52.79 -9.40
C GLY A 98 -35.16 52.35 -8.14
N SER A 99 -33.88 52.72 -8.00
CA SER A 99 -33.23 53.23 -6.77
C SER A 99 -33.33 52.37 -5.49
N GLY A 100 -32.23 51.82 -4.98
CA GLY A 100 -31.29 52.50 -4.06
C GLY A 100 -31.66 52.13 -2.62
N ASP A 101 -30.79 51.93 -1.63
CA ASP A 101 -29.38 52.23 -1.40
C ASP A 101 -29.06 51.58 -0.02
N SER A 102 -27.76 51.28 0.23
CA SER A 102 -27.05 51.15 1.53
C SER A 102 -27.64 50.21 2.62
N ASP A 103 -26.93 49.59 3.57
CA ASP A 103 -25.56 49.61 4.10
C ASP A 103 -25.49 48.34 5.01
N GLN A 104 -24.38 47.59 5.06
CA GLN A 104 -23.35 47.66 6.12
C GLN A 104 -23.70 46.97 7.46
N GLU A 105 -22.88 45.96 7.78
CA GLU A 105 -22.40 45.50 9.10
C GLU A 105 -23.38 45.11 10.24
N MET A 106 -23.17 43.93 10.83
CA MET A 106 -22.44 43.77 12.11
C MET A 106 -22.64 42.40 12.78
N ARG A 107 -21.54 41.93 13.38
CA ARG A 107 -21.49 40.95 14.48
C ARG A 107 -22.23 41.47 15.72
N SER A 108 -22.88 40.59 16.47
CA SER A 108 -22.91 40.54 17.96
C SER A 108 -23.60 39.23 18.35
N GLU A 109 -22.96 38.25 19.00
CA GLU A 109 -22.90 38.09 20.47
C GLU A 109 -24.18 38.53 21.21
N GLN A 110 -24.93 37.58 21.80
CA GLN A 110 -24.85 37.19 23.22
C GLN A 110 -26.19 36.59 23.75
N SER A 111 -26.08 35.48 24.50
CA SER A 111 -26.88 35.08 25.67
C SER A 111 -28.42 34.95 25.58
N ASP A 112 -28.92 33.74 25.86
CA ASP A 112 -29.74 33.55 27.08
C ASP A 112 -29.58 32.13 27.65
N GLY A 113 -29.44 32.06 28.96
CA GLY A 113 -29.27 30.83 29.73
C GLY A 113 -30.58 30.39 30.39
N GLY A 114 -30.61 29.13 30.84
CA GLY A 114 -31.69 28.60 31.66
C GLY A 114 -31.52 27.12 31.97
N ASP A 115 -30.87 26.85 33.11
CA ASP A 115 -31.11 25.77 34.08
C ASP A 115 -31.49 24.35 33.59
N ASP A 116 -30.65 23.36 33.91
CA ASP A 116 -31.06 22.25 34.79
C ASP A 116 -29.81 21.55 35.37
N ASP A 117 -29.81 21.38 36.69
CA ASP A 117 -28.75 20.80 37.51
C ASP A 117 -29.10 19.36 37.86
N GLY A 118 -28.13 18.46 37.69
CA GLY A 118 -28.03 17.21 38.45
C GLY A 118 -28.99 16.07 38.08
N GLU A 119 -28.46 15.05 37.38
CA GLU A 119 -28.68 13.66 37.81
C GLU A 119 -27.59 12.73 37.26
N GLN A 120 -26.84 12.12 38.19
CA GLN A 120 -25.93 11.02 37.95
C GLN A 120 -26.65 9.86 37.26
N ARG A 121 -26.13 9.39 36.12
CA ARG A 121 -26.39 8.02 35.63
C ARG A 121 -25.08 7.28 35.41
N GLN A 122 -24.72 6.59 36.49
CA GLN A 122 -24.20 5.23 36.54
C GLN A 122 -23.88 4.59 35.17
N LEU A 123 -22.59 4.39 34.93
CA LEU A 123 -22.06 3.39 34.01
C LEU A 123 -22.37 2.03 34.62
N ASP A 124 -23.39 1.34 34.10
CA ASP A 124 -23.55 -0.10 34.30
C ASP A 124 -22.90 -0.82 33.12
N ASP A 125 -21.84 -1.53 33.48
CA ASP A 125 -21.25 -2.65 32.77
C ASP A 125 -22.22 -3.83 32.89
N ASP A 126 -22.86 -4.23 31.79
CA ASP A 126 -23.20 -5.63 31.62
C ASP A 126 -22.92 -6.12 30.20
N SER A 127 -22.00 -7.06 30.19
CA SER A 127 -21.65 -7.99 29.14
C SER A 127 -22.86 -8.56 28.37
N SER A 128 -22.77 -8.48 27.05
CA SER A 128 -23.38 -9.45 26.15
C SER A 128 -22.48 -9.61 24.93
N ALA A 129 -21.82 -10.76 24.90
CA ALA A 129 -21.22 -11.35 23.72
C ALA A 129 -22.30 -11.60 22.65
N ASP A 130 -21.85 -11.69 21.40
CA ASP A 130 -22.63 -11.87 20.17
C ASP A 130 -23.46 -10.65 19.73
N SER A 131 -22.84 -9.85 18.88
CA SER A 131 -23.55 -9.19 17.78
C SER A 131 -22.61 -9.17 16.58
N GLU A 132 -22.75 -10.20 15.74
CA GLU A 132 -22.56 -10.04 14.30
C GLU A 132 -23.47 -8.89 13.86
N SER A 133 -22.94 -7.66 13.89
CA SER A 133 -23.58 -6.56 13.18
C SER A 133 -23.30 -6.75 11.70
N GLU A 134 -24.31 -7.23 11.01
CA GLU A 134 -24.60 -6.84 9.62
C GLU A 134 -24.42 -5.33 9.53
N LEU A 135 -23.27 -4.89 9.02
CA LEU A 135 -23.10 -3.52 8.57
C LEU A 135 -24.06 -3.35 7.38
N GLY A 136 -25.11 -2.56 7.60
CA GLY A 136 -26.06 -2.18 6.58
C GLY A 136 -25.34 -1.62 5.35
N GLU A 137 -25.70 -2.20 4.20
CA GLU A 137 -25.71 -1.50 2.92
C GLU A 137 -26.53 -0.22 3.09
N ASP A 138 -25.84 0.92 3.17
CA ASP A 138 -26.25 2.17 2.52
C ASP A 138 -25.24 3.27 2.86
N GLY A 139 -24.16 3.28 2.09
CA GLY A 139 -23.21 4.35 2.00
C GLY A 139 -22.41 4.11 0.73
N GLU A 140 -22.75 4.81 -0.34
CA GLU A 140 -21.93 4.90 -1.56
C GLU A 140 -20.60 5.62 -1.23
N GLU A 141 -19.77 5.02 -0.38
CA GLU A 141 -18.35 5.31 -0.35
C GLU A 141 -17.77 4.69 -1.61
N GLY A 142 -17.67 5.51 -2.67
CA GLY A 142 -17.07 5.10 -3.93
C GLY A 142 -15.80 4.29 -3.66
N MET A 143 -15.85 3.01 -4.02
CA MET A 143 -14.77 2.03 -3.83
C MET A 143 -13.44 2.66 -4.28
N MET A 144 -12.61 3.04 -3.30
CA MET A 144 -11.27 3.54 -3.57
C MET A 144 -10.55 2.48 -4.40
N PRO A 145 -9.99 2.82 -5.58
CA PRO A 145 -9.33 1.84 -6.43
C PRO A 145 -8.21 1.15 -5.64
N VAL A 146 -8.42 -0.10 -5.25
CA VAL A 146 -7.39 -0.92 -4.61
C VAL A 146 -6.32 -1.15 -5.67
N ARG A 147 -5.18 -0.48 -5.55
CA ARG A 147 -4.01 -0.79 -6.38
C ARG A 147 -3.38 -2.05 -5.80
N PRO A 148 -3.41 -3.19 -6.52
CA PRO A 148 -2.69 -4.37 -6.06
C PRO A 148 -1.22 -4.01 -5.91
N ASN A 149 -0.61 -4.39 -4.79
CA ASN A 149 0.81 -4.16 -4.52
C ASN A 149 1.63 -5.07 -5.45
N ARG A 150 1.76 -4.67 -6.73
CA ARG A 150 2.55 -5.41 -7.73
C ARG A 150 4.03 -5.10 -7.52
N PRO A 151 4.91 -6.12 -7.57
CA PRO A 151 6.34 -5.91 -7.50
C PRO A 151 6.79 -5.02 -8.68
N LEU A 152 7.77 -4.15 -8.43
CA LEU A 152 8.29 -3.17 -9.39
C LEU A 152 8.79 -3.81 -10.71
N SER A 153 9.06 -5.11 -10.71
CA SER A 153 9.47 -5.92 -11.86
C SER A 153 8.41 -6.08 -12.95
N ASP A 154 7.13 -5.80 -12.66
CA ASP A 154 6.02 -6.00 -13.60
C ASP A 154 5.65 -4.74 -14.39
N LEU A 155 6.47 -3.68 -14.29
CA LEU A 155 6.28 -2.47 -15.08
C LEU A 155 6.70 -2.72 -16.54
N PRO A 156 5.91 -2.25 -17.53
CA PRO A 156 6.30 -2.33 -18.94
C PRO A 156 7.69 -1.69 -19.14
N PRO A 157 8.55 -2.24 -20.02
CA PRO A 157 9.87 -1.67 -20.32
C PRO A 157 9.83 -0.22 -20.82
N SER A 158 8.66 0.26 -21.26
CA SER A 158 8.41 1.61 -21.74
C SER A 158 8.00 2.61 -20.64
N PHE A 159 7.84 2.17 -19.39
CA PHE A 159 7.47 3.05 -18.28
C PHE A 159 8.73 3.71 -17.70
N ASP A 160 9.11 4.86 -18.27
CA ASP A 160 10.26 5.63 -17.82
C ASP A 160 9.80 6.91 -17.10
N TYR A 161 9.55 6.79 -15.79
CA TYR A 161 9.12 7.93 -14.97
C TYR A 161 10.33 8.67 -14.41
N HIS A 162 10.52 9.92 -14.84
CA HIS A 162 11.54 10.82 -14.32
C HIS A 162 10.92 12.14 -13.86
N PRO A 163 11.36 12.73 -12.73
CA PRO A 163 10.94 14.07 -12.36
C PRO A 163 11.48 15.09 -13.38
N TYR A 164 10.71 16.16 -13.66
CA TYR A 164 11.15 17.22 -14.56
C TYR A 164 12.45 17.89 -14.06
N THR A 165 12.49 18.19 -12.76
CA THR A 165 13.66 18.72 -12.07
C THR A 165 13.56 18.40 -10.58
N THR A 166 14.73 18.28 -9.93
CA THR A 166 14.88 18.15 -8.48
C THR A 166 15.44 19.42 -7.84
N GLN A 167 15.71 20.46 -8.63
CA GLN A 167 16.36 21.70 -8.17
C GLN A 167 15.58 22.41 -7.05
N TYR A 168 14.26 22.25 -7.03
CA TYR A 168 13.37 22.93 -6.10
C TYR A 168 12.88 22.04 -4.96
N ASP A 169 13.33 20.78 -4.94
CA ASP A 169 13.09 19.88 -3.82
C ASP A 169 13.91 20.33 -2.60
N GLU A 170 13.34 20.19 -1.41
CA GLU A 170 14.00 20.58 -0.17
C GLU A 170 13.92 19.49 0.90
N GLU A 171 14.97 19.40 1.71
CA GLU A 171 15.02 18.57 2.91
C GLU A 171 15.12 19.52 4.11
N ILE A 172 14.21 19.37 5.07
CA ILE A 172 14.08 20.28 6.22
C ILE A 172 13.92 19.49 7.51
N SER A 173 14.53 19.97 8.60
CA SER A 173 14.28 19.42 9.94
C SER A 173 12.90 19.84 10.45
N ALA A 174 12.21 18.98 11.18
CA ALA A 174 10.95 19.31 11.84
C ALA A 174 11.08 20.52 12.79
N THR A 175 12.27 20.73 13.36
CA THR A 175 12.59 21.88 14.23
C THR A 175 12.60 23.23 13.51
N GLU A 176 12.70 23.25 12.17
CA GLU A 176 12.67 24.47 11.37
C GLU A 176 11.25 24.82 10.89
N LEU A 177 10.30 23.89 11.03
CA LEU A 177 8.92 24.07 10.59
C LEU A 177 8.00 24.63 11.69
N CYS A 178 8.34 24.41 12.96
CA CYS A 178 7.54 24.81 14.11
C CYS A 178 8.43 25.41 15.20
N ASP A 179 7.88 26.38 15.92
CA ASP A 179 8.54 26.98 17.09
C ASP A 179 8.59 26.01 18.28
N GLU A 180 9.57 26.19 19.17
CA GLU A 180 9.80 25.29 20.31
C GLU A 180 8.59 25.19 21.27
N GLU A 181 7.87 26.30 21.48
CA GLU A 181 6.64 26.32 22.28
C GLU A 181 5.53 25.48 21.65
N GLU A 182 5.38 25.56 20.33
CA GLU A 182 4.39 24.79 19.59
C GLU A 182 4.73 23.31 19.57
N LEU A 183 6.01 22.95 19.37
CA LEU A 183 6.49 21.57 19.48
C LEU A 183 6.18 20.97 20.85
N THR A 184 6.41 21.73 21.91
CA THR A 184 6.11 21.30 23.29
C THR A 184 4.61 21.02 23.45
N ARG A 185 3.75 21.90 22.94
CA ARG A 185 2.28 21.73 22.96
C ARG A 185 1.85 20.49 22.18
N LEU A 186 2.37 20.30 20.96
CA LEU A 186 2.04 19.15 20.11
C LEU A 186 2.51 17.84 20.74
N ARG A 187 3.69 17.83 21.36
CA ARG A 187 4.20 16.68 22.11
C ARG A 187 3.28 16.32 23.27
N ALA A 188 2.87 17.31 24.07
CA ALA A 188 1.96 17.08 25.19
C ALA A 188 0.61 16.51 24.74
N TYR A 189 0.07 17.00 23.63
CA TYR A 189 -1.15 16.47 23.02
C TYR A 189 -1.00 15.00 22.59
N LEU A 190 0.12 14.66 21.93
CA LEU A 190 0.41 13.29 21.51
C LEU A 190 0.59 12.35 22.71
N ASP A 191 1.31 12.80 23.74
CA ASP A 191 1.51 12.04 24.97
C ASP A 191 0.19 11.78 25.70
N GLN A 192 -0.74 12.75 25.72
CA GLN A 192 -2.07 12.57 26.30
C GLN A 192 -2.88 11.49 25.56
N GLN A 193 -2.79 11.43 24.23
CA GLN A 193 -3.46 10.38 23.45
C GLN A 193 -2.84 9.00 23.67
N LEU A 194 -1.54 8.94 23.98
CA LEU A 194 -0.83 7.69 24.24
C LEU A 194 -1.13 7.06 25.60
N VAL A 195 -1.54 7.83 26.63
CA VAL A 195 -1.74 7.33 28.00
C VAL A 195 -2.60 6.07 28.03
N HIS A 196 -3.72 6.04 27.31
CA HIS A 196 -4.64 4.91 27.27
C HIS A 196 -4.09 3.69 26.49
N LEU A 197 -3.09 3.90 25.63
CA LEU A 197 -2.50 2.87 24.78
C LEU A 197 -1.21 2.26 25.36
N GLN A 198 -0.60 2.90 26.37
CA GLN A 198 0.68 2.46 26.95
C GLN A 198 0.71 0.97 27.37
N GLY A 199 -0.39 0.44 27.91
CA GLY A 199 -0.49 -0.96 28.29
C GLY A 199 -0.40 -1.92 27.09
N ALA A 200 -1.09 -1.60 26.00
CA ALA A 200 -1.05 -2.39 24.76
C ALA A 200 0.34 -2.30 24.10
N VAL A 201 0.93 -1.11 24.07
CA VAL A 201 2.27 -0.85 23.53
C VAL A 201 3.33 -1.69 24.24
N THR A 202 3.31 -1.70 25.58
CA THR A 202 4.27 -2.47 26.37
C THR A 202 4.16 -3.97 26.08
N LYS A 203 2.93 -4.49 25.94
CA LYS A 203 2.68 -5.89 25.60
C LYS A 203 3.17 -6.25 24.20
N LEU A 204 2.93 -5.38 23.22
CA LEU A 204 3.40 -5.54 21.84
C LEU A 204 4.92 -5.51 21.76
N ALA A 205 5.56 -4.54 22.43
CA ALA A 205 7.01 -4.44 22.50
C ALA A 205 7.64 -5.68 23.13
N ASN A 206 7.12 -6.16 24.27
CA ASN A 206 7.63 -7.38 24.89
C ASN A 206 7.37 -8.64 24.04
N ARG A 207 6.37 -8.63 23.15
CA ARG A 207 6.14 -9.71 22.18
C ARG A 207 7.13 -9.64 21.02
N LEU A 208 7.38 -8.45 20.47
CA LEU A 208 8.35 -8.22 19.41
C LEU A 208 9.76 -8.56 19.89
N GLN A 209 10.16 -8.02 21.05
CA GLN A 209 11.44 -8.29 21.69
C GLN A 209 11.65 -9.79 21.90
N ARG A 210 10.64 -10.52 22.42
CA ARG A 210 10.72 -11.98 22.55
C ARG A 210 10.87 -12.70 21.22
N ARG A 211 10.27 -12.22 20.13
CA ARG A 211 10.41 -12.83 18.81
C ARG A 211 11.80 -12.57 18.21
N LEU A 212 12.31 -11.35 18.35
CA LEU A 212 13.67 -11.00 17.94
C LEU A 212 14.71 -11.80 18.74
N MET A 213 14.55 -11.87 20.07
CA MET A 213 15.41 -12.69 20.94
C MET A 213 15.22 -14.21 20.75
N ALA A 214 14.03 -14.69 20.37
CA ALA A 214 13.83 -16.12 20.09
C ALA A 214 14.52 -16.53 18.78
N GLN A 215 14.68 -15.62 17.82
CA GLN A 215 15.57 -15.84 16.67
C GLN A 215 17.06 -15.74 17.07
N GLN A 216 17.36 -15.05 18.16
CA GLN A 216 18.66 -15.06 18.83
C GLN A 216 18.92 -16.36 19.63
N ASN A 217 18.01 -17.36 19.55
CA ASN A 217 18.24 -18.65 20.22
C ASN A 217 19.49 -19.32 19.63
N ARG A 218 20.58 -19.12 20.37
CA ARG A 218 21.80 -19.91 20.50
C ARG A 218 21.64 -21.28 19.85
N SER A 219 22.11 -21.38 18.60
CA SER A 219 22.29 -22.68 18.00
C SER A 219 23.57 -23.28 18.58
N TRP A 220 23.48 -24.48 19.13
CA TRP A 220 24.62 -25.18 19.72
C TRP A 220 25.08 -26.25 18.75
N ASP A 221 26.37 -26.25 18.43
CA ASP A 221 27.01 -27.37 17.76
C ASP A 221 27.45 -28.37 18.82
N PHE A 222 26.95 -29.61 18.73
CA PHE A 222 27.27 -30.71 19.64
C PHE A 222 28.37 -31.60 19.04
N ASP A 223 28.87 -32.56 19.83
CA ASP A 223 29.94 -33.48 19.43
C ASP A 223 31.20 -32.74 18.92
N GLN A 224 31.57 -31.65 19.60
CA GLN A 224 32.79 -30.90 19.28
C GLN A 224 33.99 -31.46 20.06
N GLU A 225 35.19 -31.31 19.49
CA GLU A 225 36.46 -31.71 20.12
C GLU A 225 36.91 -30.73 21.21
N GLU A 226 36.48 -29.47 21.11
CA GLU A 226 36.80 -28.38 22.05
C GLU A 226 35.55 -27.54 22.34
N GLY A 227 35.55 -26.76 23.43
CA GLY A 227 34.47 -25.86 23.79
C GLY A 227 33.93 -26.06 25.21
N LEU A 228 32.64 -25.78 25.41
CA LEU A 228 31.96 -25.97 26.70
C LEU A 228 31.59 -27.44 26.87
N LEU A 229 31.84 -28.02 28.03
CA LEU A 229 31.52 -29.42 28.28
C LEU A 229 30.00 -29.64 28.31
N ASP A 230 29.49 -30.60 27.54
CA ASP A 230 28.09 -30.99 27.55
C ASP A 230 27.79 -31.90 28.76
N ALA A 231 27.20 -31.33 29.80
CA ALA A 231 26.84 -32.05 31.03
C ALA A 231 25.88 -33.25 30.77
N ALA A 232 25.06 -33.20 29.72
CA ALA A 232 24.16 -34.32 29.38
C ALA A 232 24.93 -35.52 28.81
N ARG A 233 26.12 -35.31 28.25
CA ARG A 233 26.97 -36.34 27.63
C ARG A 233 28.15 -36.73 28.49
N LEU A 234 28.24 -36.20 29.71
CA LEU A 234 29.32 -36.48 30.66
C LEU A 234 29.49 -37.98 30.95
N ALA A 235 28.38 -38.73 30.98
CA ALA A 235 28.40 -40.18 31.18
C ALA A 235 29.22 -40.91 30.09
N ARG A 236 29.27 -40.39 28.86
CA ARG A 236 30.03 -40.97 27.75
C ARG A 236 31.54 -40.87 27.99
N VAL A 237 32.01 -39.78 28.61
CA VAL A 237 33.41 -39.59 29.00
C VAL A 237 33.85 -40.68 29.99
N VAL A 238 32.95 -41.04 30.92
CA VAL A 238 33.22 -42.08 31.93
C VAL A 238 33.19 -43.48 31.32
N ILE A 239 32.24 -43.76 30.43
CA ILE A 239 32.04 -45.09 29.85
C ILE A 239 33.06 -45.40 28.74
N ASN A 240 33.44 -44.39 27.94
CA ASN A 240 34.39 -44.56 26.85
C ASN A 240 35.35 -43.36 26.75
N PRO A 241 36.48 -43.38 27.49
CA PRO A 241 37.45 -42.29 27.52
C PRO A 241 38.13 -42.00 26.18
N ALA A 242 38.06 -42.92 25.21
CA ALA A 242 38.65 -42.74 23.89
C ALA A 242 37.78 -41.88 22.94
N HIS A 243 36.56 -41.51 23.36
CA HIS A 243 35.64 -40.72 22.55
C HIS A 243 35.57 -39.27 23.07
N SER A 244 36.32 -38.35 22.45
CA SER A 244 36.54 -36.97 22.92
C SER A 244 35.42 -35.97 22.60
N LEU A 245 34.44 -36.34 21.77
CA LEU A 245 33.36 -35.45 21.29
C LEU A 245 32.27 -35.20 22.35
N SER A 246 32.64 -34.59 23.48
CA SER A 246 31.74 -34.25 24.59
C SER A 246 31.60 -32.75 24.82
N TYR A 247 32.11 -31.94 23.90
CA TYR A 247 32.01 -30.49 23.96
C TYR A 247 30.90 -29.97 23.05
N LYS A 248 30.39 -28.80 23.39
CA LYS A 248 29.47 -28.01 22.59
C LYS A 248 30.02 -26.61 22.43
N ILE A 249 29.83 -26.05 21.25
CA ILE A 249 30.21 -24.67 20.93
C ILE A 249 28.93 -23.90 20.63
N GLU A 250 28.83 -22.69 21.19
CA GLU A 250 27.76 -21.76 20.83
C GLU A 250 28.09 -21.21 19.44
N ARG A 251 27.21 -21.40 18.45
CA ARG A 251 27.39 -20.75 17.15
C ARG A 251 27.09 -19.28 17.31
N ASP A 252 28.05 -18.45 16.92
CA ASP A 252 27.80 -17.05 16.63
C ASP A 252 26.88 -16.96 15.41
N ILE A 253 25.75 -16.29 15.59
CA ILE A 253 24.84 -15.95 14.51
C ILE A 253 25.15 -14.49 14.18
N ASP A 254 25.54 -14.22 12.93
CA ASP A 254 25.65 -12.85 12.42
C ASP A 254 24.27 -12.19 12.48
N PHE A 255 24.07 -11.36 13.51
CA PHE A 255 22.87 -10.56 13.60
C PHE A 255 22.92 -9.51 12.48
N ARG A 256 21.88 -9.49 11.63
CA ARG A 256 21.76 -8.46 10.62
C ARG A 256 21.43 -7.15 11.32
N ASP A 257 22.35 -6.19 11.24
CA ASP A 257 22.10 -4.79 11.55
C ASP A 257 20.84 -4.36 10.79
N THR A 258 19.73 -4.28 11.52
CA THR A 258 18.43 -3.92 10.95
C THR A 258 18.19 -2.45 11.22
N VAL A 259 17.92 -1.71 10.16
CA VAL A 259 17.50 -0.31 10.23
C VAL A 259 16.06 -0.25 9.70
N VAL A 260 15.20 0.47 10.42
CA VAL A 260 13.80 0.67 10.03
C VAL A 260 13.57 2.15 9.74
N THR A 261 13.08 2.44 8.54
CA THR A 261 12.69 3.79 8.13
C THR A 261 11.17 3.87 8.12
N LEU A 262 10.59 4.80 8.88
CA LEU A 262 9.17 5.10 8.88
C LEU A 262 8.92 6.35 8.03
N LEU A 263 8.29 6.20 6.86
CA LEU A 263 7.96 7.31 5.98
C LEU A 263 6.49 7.71 6.13
N ILE A 264 6.24 8.95 6.53
CA ILE A 264 4.91 9.50 6.80
C ILE A 264 4.51 10.48 5.69
N ASP A 265 3.35 10.25 5.09
CA ASP A 265 2.74 11.21 4.17
C ASP A 265 2.14 12.40 4.95
N ASN A 266 2.48 13.62 4.55
CA ASN A 266 1.93 14.87 5.06
C ASN A 266 1.11 15.61 3.98
N SER A 267 0.53 14.87 3.04
CA SER A 267 -0.36 15.40 2.01
C SER A 267 -1.73 15.83 2.54
N GLY A 268 -2.54 16.46 1.67
CA GLY A 268 -3.85 16.98 2.04
C GLY A 268 -4.84 15.92 2.57
N SER A 269 -4.75 14.67 2.10
CA SER A 269 -5.62 13.57 2.57
C SER A 269 -5.32 13.14 4.01
N MET A 270 -4.14 13.49 4.53
CA MET A 270 -3.74 13.12 5.88
C MET A 270 -4.29 14.07 6.95
N ARG A 271 -4.96 15.15 6.56
CA ARG A 271 -5.44 16.19 7.49
C ARG A 271 -6.41 15.65 8.55
N GLY A 272 -6.22 16.10 9.78
CA GLY A 272 -7.10 15.79 10.91
C GLY A 272 -6.78 14.43 11.53
N ARG A 273 -7.76 13.52 11.57
CA ARG A 273 -7.63 12.23 12.26
C ARG A 273 -6.53 11.31 11.68
N PRO A 274 -6.34 11.19 10.34
CA PRO A 274 -5.35 10.27 9.79
C PRO A 274 -3.91 10.57 10.22
N ILE A 275 -3.47 11.85 10.19
CA ILE A 275 -2.13 12.22 10.63
C ILE A 275 -1.93 11.97 12.12
N SER A 276 -2.93 12.22 12.96
CA SER A 276 -2.84 11.92 14.40
C SER A 276 -2.64 10.42 14.66
N ILE A 277 -3.40 9.57 13.95
CA ILE A 277 -3.24 8.12 14.06
C ILE A 277 -1.84 7.69 13.57
N ALA A 278 -1.39 8.22 12.43
CA ALA A 278 -0.07 7.92 11.89
C ALA A 278 1.06 8.32 12.87
N ALA A 279 0.97 9.50 13.48
CA ALA A 279 1.93 9.97 14.46
C ALA A 279 1.96 9.09 15.72
N ILE A 280 0.79 8.69 16.24
CA ILE A 280 0.68 7.75 17.37
C ILE A 280 1.31 6.41 17.00
N CYS A 281 0.98 5.86 15.84
CA CYS A 281 1.54 4.59 15.37
C CYS A 281 3.05 4.66 15.22
N ALA A 282 3.58 5.75 14.65
CA ALA A 282 5.01 5.97 14.50
C ALA A 282 5.72 6.06 15.86
N ASP A 283 5.19 6.81 16.83
CA ASP A 283 5.78 6.92 18.17
C ASP A 283 5.79 5.57 18.89
N ILE A 284 4.70 4.80 18.79
CA ILE A 284 4.59 3.45 19.37
C ILE A 284 5.62 2.50 18.74
N LEU A 285 5.72 2.49 17.40
CA LEU A 285 6.62 1.61 16.67
C LEU A 285 8.08 1.98 16.94
N ALA A 286 8.43 3.26 16.85
CA ALA A 286 9.78 3.75 17.11
C ALA A 286 10.23 3.39 18.53
N ARG A 287 9.43 3.72 19.56
CA ARG A 287 9.73 3.33 20.95
C ARG A 287 9.87 1.83 21.14
N THR A 288 9.09 1.04 20.41
CA THR A 288 9.13 -0.42 20.48
C THR A 288 10.40 -0.98 19.83
N LEU A 289 10.78 -0.44 18.68
CA LEU A 289 11.96 -0.83 17.91
C LEU A 289 13.26 -0.42 18.61
N GLU A 290 13.32 0.80 19.14
CA GLU A 290 14.45 1.31 19.94
C GLU A 290 14.68 0.45 21.19
N ARG A 291 13.62 0.02 21.88
CA ARG A 291 13.71 -0.94 23.00
C ARG A 291 14.24 -2.31 22.60
N CYS A 292 14.19 -2.64 21.31
CA CYS A 292 14.74 -3.87 20.75
C CYS A 292 16.13 -3.65 20.12
N ASP A 293 16.77 -2.49 20.35
CA ASP A 293 18.06 -2.11 19.77
C ASP A 293 18.06 -2.04 18.22
N VAL A 294 16.90 -1.76 17.63
CA VAL A 294 16.74 -1.54 16.19
C VAL A 294 16.83 -0.06 15.91
N LYS A 295 17.82 0.33 15.09
CA LYS A 295 17.98 1.72 14.63
C LYS A 295 16.76 2.12 13.82
N THR A 296 16.09 3.19 14.24
CA THR A 296 14.86 3.66 13.61
C THR A 296 15.01 5.12 13.22
N GLU A 297 14.57 5.48 12.02
CA GLU A 297 14.45 6.86 11.57
C GLU A 297 13.01 7.15 11.14
N ILE A 298 12.56 8.39 11.36
CA ILE A 298 11.22 8.84 10.98
C ILE A 298 11.36 9.98 9.99
N LEU A 299 10.80 9.78 8.80
CA LEU A 299 10.86 10.71 7.68
C LEU A 299 9.43 11.11 7.31
N GLY A 300 9.27 12.34 6.84
CA GLY A 300 8.03 12.85 6.28
C GLY A 300 8.22 13.26 4.83
N PHE A 301 7.16 13.20 4.03
CA PHE A 301 7.15 13.85 2.73
C PHE A 301 5.87 14.65 2.52
N THR A 302 5.98 15.74 1.80
CA THR A 302 4.86 16.53 1.30
C THR A 302 5.26 17.26 0.02
N THR A 303 4.32 17.96 -0.60
CA THR A 303 4.61 18.89 -1.68
C THR A 303 4.78 20.29 -1.12
N ARG A 304 5.74 21.06 -1.63
CA ARG A 304 5.95 22.44 -1.18
C ARG A 304 4.75 23.36 -1.47
N ALA A 305 4.04 23.09 -2.56
CA ALA A 305 2.87 23.85 -2.99
C ALA A 305 1.76 22.93 -3.53
N TRP A 306 0.50 23.27 -3.23
CA TRP A 306 -0.68 22.47 -3.58
C TRP A 306 -1.08 22.58 -5.07
N LYS A 307 -0.61 23.59 -5.83
CA LYS A 307 -1.04 23.81 -7.23
C LYS A 307 0.09 24.01 -8.24
N GLY A 308 1.16 23.23 -8.11
CA GLY A 308 2.37 23.41 -8.89
C GLY A 308 3.35 24.31 -8.16
N GLY A 309 4.61 23.95 -8.27
CA GLY A 309 5.73 24.69 -7.70
C GLY A 309 6.59 25.32 -8.78
N GLN A 310 7.82 25.68 -8.40
CA GLN A 310 8.82 26.24 -9.29
C GLN A 310 9.18 25.28 -10.42
N SER A 311 9.10 23.96 -10.18
CA SER A 311 9.24 22.93 -11.22
C SER A 311 8.23 23.09 -12.35
N ARG A 312 6.97 23.39 -12.03
CA ARG A 312 5.90 23.61 -13.02
C ARG A 312 6.13 24.89 -13.81
N GLU A 313 6.52 25.97 -13.14
CA GLU A 313 6.81 27.26 -13.78
C GLU A 313 8.00 27.14 -14.74
N ALA A 314 9.07 26.46 -14.31
CA ALA A 314 10.23 26.19 -15.15
C ALA A 314 9.87 25.33 -16.38
N TRP A 315 8.97 24.35 -16.23
CA TRP A 315 8.48 23.53 -17.34
C TRP A 315 7.65 24.34 -18.34
N LEU A 316 6.78 25.22 -17.85
CA LEU A 316 6.00 26.13 -18.70
C LEU A 316 6.92 27.09 -19.46
N ALA A 317 7.95 27.63 -18.80
CA ALA A 317 8.93 28.52 -19.40
C ALA A 317 9.81 27.82 -20.46
N ALA A 318 10.10 26.53 -20.27
CA ALA A 318 10.89 25.72 -21.21
C ALA A 318 10.11 25.25 -22.45
N GLY A 319 8.87 25.71 -22.65
CA GLY A 319 8.07 25.38 -23.83
C GLY A 319 7.33 24.04 -23.73
N ARG A 320 7.04 23.58 -22.50
CA ARG A 320 6.22 22.38 -22.23
C ARG A 320 6.75 21.10 -22.91
N PRO A 321 8.00 20.71 -22.66
CA PRO A 321 8.51 19.44 -23.18
C PRO A 321 7.59 18.27 -22.80
N ALA A 322 7.41 17.32 -23.73
CA ALA A 322 6.55 16.16 -23.54
C ALA A 322 7.08 15.25 -22.42
N ALA A 323 6.16 14.50 -21.78
CA ALA A 323 6.45 13.58 -20.69
C ALA A 323 7.29 14.19 -19.53
N PRO A 324 6.82 15.28 -18.89
CA PRO A 324 7.59 15.93 -17.83
C PRO A 324 7.69 15.15 -16.50
N GLY A 325 6.95 14.05 -16.36
CA GLY A 325 6.81 13.33 -15.10
C GLY A 325 6.32 14.22 -13.96
N ARG A 326 7.13 14.41 -12.91
CA ARG A 326 6.78 15.21 -11.72
C ARG A 326 6.98 16.71 -11.95
N LEU A 327 5.94 17.51 -11.71
CA LEU A 327 5.97 18.99 -11.80
C LEU A 327 5.75 19.70 -10.46
N ASN A 328 5.57 18.96 -9.37
CA ASN A 328 5.51 19.52 -8.02
C ASN A 328 6.87 19.41 -7.35
N ASP A 329 7.23 20.46 -6.62
CA ASP A 329 8.40 20.47 -5.75
C ASP A 329 8.07 19.61 -4.51
N LEU A 330 9.00 18.74 -4.13
CA LEU A 330 8.88 17.95 -2.91
C LEU A 330 9.52 18.66 -1.71
N ARG A 331 8.97 18.35 -0.54
CA ARG A 331 9.59 18.66 0.74
C ARG A 331 9.70 17.36 1.52
N HIS A 332 10.92 16.98 1.87
CA HIS A 332 11.18 15.91 2.82
C HIS A 332 11.42 16.50 4.21
N ILE A 333 10.84 15.86 5.22
CA ILE A 333 10.90 16.30 6.61
C ILE A 333 11.69 15.26 7.40
N LEU A 334 12.70 15.70 8.13
CA LEU A 334 13.45 14.87 9.07
C LEU A 334 12.90 15.13 10.47
N TYR A 335 12.30 14.12 11.11
CA TYR A 335 11.66 14.27 12.42
C TYR A 335 12.61 14.07 13.59
#